data_AF-A0A3D4V2T4-F1
#
_entry.id   AF-A0A3D4V2T4-F1
#
_cell.length_a   1.000
_cell.length_b   1.000
_cell.length_c   1.000
_cell.angle_alpha   90.00
_cell.angle_beta   90.00
_cell.angle_gamma   90.00
#
_symmetry.space_group_name_H-M   'P 1'
#
loop_
_entity.id
_entity.type
_entity.pdbx_description
1 polymer ?
#
loop_
_entity_poly.entity_id
_entity_poly.type
_entity_poly.pdbx_seq_one_letter_code
_entity_poly.pdbx_strand_id
1 'polypeptide(L)'
;MFYMSWHARRDNRKIHRWGAIIIAIPFLIVLITGLFLQVKKEFAWIQPPTMEGVSKDLEITFDEIIAISSTIEKAGITKWSDVDRLDVRPDKGIVKVRGINNWEIQIDTKTGEVLQVEFRRSGIIEALHDGSWFHDSAKLWIFLPSGIIVTILWITGIYMFFIPYLQKRKNRKRMDELKSKHE
;
A
#
# COMPACT_ATOMS: atom_id res chain seq x y z
N MET A 1 -15.15 35.32 24.46
CA MET A 1 -15.68 34.03 23.95
C MET A 1 -15.92 34.19 22.45
N PHE A 2 -14.94 33.83 21.61
CA PHE A 2 -15.01 34.02 20.16
C PHE A 2 -15.90 32.93 19.54
N TYR A 3 -17.11 33.31 19.10
CA TYR A 3 -17.98 32.43 18.33
C TYR A 3 -17.48 32.40 16.89
N MET A 4 -16.71 31.39 16.52
CA MET A 4 -16.27 31.21 15.14
C MET A 4 -17.47 30.71 14.31
N SER A 5 -18.02 31.56 13.44
CA SER A 5 -19.16 31.17 12.59
C SER A 5 -18.71 30.17 11.52
N TRP A 6 -19.04 28.89 11.74
CA TRP A 6 -18.78 27.81 10.80
C TRP A 6 -19.66 27.97 9.55
N HIS A 7 -19.04 28.17 8.41
CA HIS A 7 -19.68 28.20 7.10
C HIS A 7 -19.20 26.99 6.29
N ALA A 8 -19.89 25.85 6.45
CA ALA A 8 -19.52 24.54 5.92
C ALA A 8 -18.95 24.54 4.50
N ARG A 9 -19.55 25.30 3.55
CA ARG A 9 -19.03 25.40 2.17
C ARG A 9 -17.70 26.15 2.05
N ARG A 10 -17.55 27.28 2.75
CA ARG A 10 -16.36 28.12 2.67
C ARG A 10 -15.19 27.45 3.39
N ASP A 11 -15.46 26.89 4.56
CA ASP A 11 -14.44 26.35 5.43
C ASP A 11 -13.93 25.00 4.89
N ASN A 12 -14.81 24.15 4.32
CA ASN A 12 -14.37 22.94 3.59
C ASN A 12 -13.45 23.27 2.39
N ARG A 13 -13.69 24.36 1.66
CA ARG A 13 -12.80 24.79 0.56
C ARG A 13 -11.42 25.22 1.07
N LYS A 14 -11.35 25.88 2.22
CA LYS A 14 -10.07 26.26 2.86
C LYS A 14 -9.32 25.02 3.33
N ILE A 15 -10.02 24.07 3.98
CA ILE A 15 -9.46 22.79 4.41
C ILE A 15 -8.87 22.05 3.20
N HIS A 16 -9.59 21.96 2.08
CA HIS A 16 -9.07 21.33 0.86
C HIS A 16 -7.83 22.02 0.31
N ARG A 17 -7.83 23.35 0.22
CA ARG A 17 -6.71 24.09 -0.33
C ARG A 17 -5.42 23.85 0.46
N TRP A 18 -5.49 24.02 1.78
CA TRP A 18 -4.32 23.89 2.64
C TRP A 18 -3.94 22.43 2.88
N GLY A 19 -4.92 21.57 3.15
CA GLY A 19 -4.71 20.14 3.33
C GLY A 19 -4.02 19.52 2.13
N ALA A 20 -4.47 19.82 0.91
CA ALA A 20 -3.88 19.27 -0.32
C ALA A 20 -2.43 19.72 -0.52
N ILE A 21 -2.10 20.99 -0.20
CA ILE A 21 -0.72 21.50 -0.28
C ILE A 21 0.18 20.78 0.73
N ILE A 22 -0.29 20.64 1.98
CA ILE A 22 0.49 20.01 3.07
C ILE A 22 0.88 18.58 2.71
N ILE A 23 -0.04 17.81 2.10
CA ILE A 23 0.19 16.40 1.81
C ILE A 23 0.65 16.12 0.38
N ALA A 24 0.83 17.15 -0.46
CA ALA A 24 0.97 16.97 -1.91
C ALA A 24 2.03 15.93 -2.27
N ILE A 25 3.22 16.02 -1.67
CA ILE A 25 4.34 15.11 -1.91
C ILE A 25 4.11 13.72 -1.31
N PRO A 26 3.90 13.55 0.03
CA PRO A 26 3.75 12.23 0.61
C PRO A 26 2.53 11.49 0.03
N PHE A 27 1.43 12.19 -0.25
CA PHE A 27 0.26 11.58 -0.87
C PHE A 27 0.52 11.16 -2.33
N LEU A 28 1.26 11.96 -3.12
CA LEU A 28 1.61 11.57 -4.49
C LEU A 28 2.47 10.30 -4.51
N ILE A 29 3.42 10.17 -3.58
CA ILE A 29 4.24 8.96 -3.44
C ILE A 29 3.34 7.76 -3.16
N VAL A 30 2.46 7.84 -2.16
CA VAL A 30 1.50 6.78 -1.81
C VAL A 30 0.63 6.39 -3.01
N LEU A 31 0.13 7.38 -3.76
CA LEU A 31 -0.74 7.15 -4.91
C LEU A 31 -0.01 6.39 -6.02
N ILE A 32 1.17 6.86 -6.44
CA ILE A 32 1.95 6.23 -7.52
C ILE A 32 2.41 4.83 -7.10
N THR A 33 3.00 4.70 -5.92
CA THR A 33 3.48 3.40 -5.42
C THR A 33 2.32 2.41 -5.21
N GLY A 34 1.17 2.88 -4.73
CA GLY A 34 -0.03 2.07 -4.56
C GLY A 34 -0.52 1.45 -5.88
N LEU A 35 -0.44 2.18 -6.99
CA LEU A 35 -0.76 1.65 -8.32
C LEU A 35 0.18 0.50 -8.71
N PHE A 36 1.49 0.66 -8.52
CA PHE A 36 2.46 -0.41 -8.78
C PHE A 36 2.23 -1.63 -7.87
N LEU A 37 1.90 -1.41 -6.59
CA LEU A 37 1.63 -2.50 -5.65
C LEU A 37 0.38 -3.29 -6.01
N GLN A 38 -0.64 -2.65 -6.56
CA GLN A 38 -1.87 -3.32 -6.98
C GLN A 38 -1.63 -4.36 -8.09
N VAL A 39 -0.68 -4.08 -8.98
CA VAL A 39 -0.34 -4.93 -10.13
C VAL A 39 0.91 -5.77 -9.90
N LYS A 40 1.43 -5.84 -8.66
CA LYS A 40 2.74 -6.45 -8.39
C LYS A 40 2.84 -7.92 -8.81
N LYS A 41 1.74 -8.66 -8.79
CA LYS A 41 1.70 -10.07 -9.22
C LYS A 41 1.54 -10.26 -10.73
N GLU A 42 1.08 -9.22 -11.45
CA GLU A 42 0.86 -9.27 -12.90
C GLU A 42 2.14 -8.97 -13.69
N PHE A 43 3.09 -8.27 -13.07
CA PHE A 43 4.36 -7.88 -13.71
C PHE A 43 5.55 -8.49 -12.99
N ALA A 44 6.21 -9.45 -13.63
CA ALA A 44 7.40 -10.13 -13.12
C ALA A 44 8.54 -9.16 -12.74
N TRP A 45 8.65 -8.02 -13.44
CA TRP A 45 9.62 -6.98 -13.13
C TRP A 45 9.42 -6.35 -11.74
N ILE A 46 8.16 -6.25 -11.29
CA ILE A 46 7.79 -5.72 -9.97
C ILE A 46 8.00 -6.79 -8.91
N GLN A 47 7.39 -7.96 -9.13
CA GLN A 47 7.48 -9.08 -8.21
C GLN A 47 7.70 -10.38 -8.99
N PRO A 48 8.73 -11.18 -8.65
CA PRO A 48 8.94 -12.47 -9.27
C PRO A 48 7.71 -13.39 -9.12
N PRO A 49 7.38 -14.18 -10.16
CA PRO A 49 6.29 -15.15 -10.09
C PRO A 49 6.58 -16.18 -9.01
N THR A 50 5.52 -16.73 -8.41
CA THR A 50 5.69 -17.79 -7.41
C THR A 50 5.77 -19.14 -8.12
N MET A 51 6.82 -19.90 -7.85
CA MET A 51 7.02 -21.24 -8.40
C MET A 51 6.19 -22.27 -7.61
N GLU A 52 6.00 -23.45 -8.20
CA GLU A 52 5.39 -24.60 -7.55
C GLU A 52 6.50 -25.63 -7.29
N GLY A 53 6.53 -26.16 -6.07
CA GLY A 53 7.38 -27.28 -5.69
C GLY A 53 6.78 -28.61 -6.10
N VAL A 54 7.55 -29.68 -5.90
CA VAL A 54 7.19 -31.06 -6.28
C VAL A 54 6.25 -31.72 -5.27
N SER A 55 6.21 -31.22 -4.03
CA SER A 55 5.29 -31.67 -2.96
C SER A 55 4.94 -30.53 -2.02
N LYS A 56 3.86 -30.69 -1.26
CA LYS A 56 3.44 -29.78 -0.19
C LYS A 56 4.07 -30.11 1.18
N ASP A 57 4.86 -31.18 1.23
CA ASP A 57 5.59 -31.57 2.44
C ASP A 57 6.77 -30.63 2.69
N LEU A 58 7.02 -30.35 3.96
CA LEU A 58 8.23 -29.67 4.42
C LEU A 58 9.18 -30.73 4.98
N GLU A 59 10.21 -31.07 4.20
CA GLU A 59 11.25 -32.04 4.60
C GLU A 59 12.59 -31.35 4.90
N ILE A 60 12.87 -30.20 4.28
CA ILE A 60 14.10 -29.43 4.56
C ILE A 60 13.99 -28.64 5.88
N THR A 61 15.12 -28.52 6.56
CA THR A 61 15.30 -27.77 7.80
C THR A 61 15.68 -26.30 7.54
N PHE A 62 15.57 -25.45 8.57
CA PHE A 62 16.01 -24.06 8.47
C PHE A 62 17.51 -23.91 8.21
N ASP A 63 18.35 -24.80 8.78
CA ASP A 63 19.80 -24.78 8.54
C ASP A 63 20.13 -25.12 7.08
N GLU A 64 19.43 -26.10 6.51
CA GLU A 64 19.55 -26.43 5.08
C GLU A 64 19.12 -25.27 4.18
N ILE A 65 18.03 -24.56 4.53
CA ILE A 65 17.56 -23.39 3.78
C ILE A 65 18.64 -22.30 3.70
N ILE A 66 19.32 -21.98 4.81
CA ILE A 66 20.42 -21.00 4.79
C ILE A 66 21.64 -21.54 4.05
N ALA A 67 21.99 -22.81 4.23
CA ALA A 67 23.10 -23.43 3.52
C ALA A 67 22.90 -23.34 1.99
N ILE A 68 21.69 -23.68 1.52
CA ILE A 68 21.30 -23.57 0.10
C ILE A 68 21.34 -22.10 -0.34
N SER A 69 20.75 -21.19 0.44
CA SER A 69 20.75 -19.75 0.11
C SER A 69 22.15 -19.17 -0.02
N SER A 70 23.09 -19.66 0.79
CA SER A 70 24.49 -19.23 0.80
C SER A 70 25.29 -19.65 -0.43
N THR A 71 24.78 -20.61 -1.21
CA THR A 71 25.36 -20.98 -2.51
C THR A 71 25.10 -19.93 -3.60
N ILE A 72 24.18 -18.99 -3.37
CA ILE A 72 23.72 -18.02 -4.36
C ILE A 72 24.41 -16.67 -4.14
N GLU A 73 25.56 -16.47 -4.78
CA GLU A 73 26.41 -15.27 -4.62
C GLU A 73 25.63 -13.96 -4.81
N LYS A 74 24.80 -13.86 -5.86
CA LYS A 74 24.03 -12.65 -6.17
C LYS A 74 23.00 -12.28 -5.11
N ALA A 75 22.55 -13.24 -4.29
CA ALA A 75 21.62 -12.99 -3.21
C ALA A 75 22.32 -12.44 -1.95
N GLY A 76 23.63 -12.64 -1.80
CA GLY A 76 24.42 -12.08 -0.70
C GLY A 76 23.98 -12.54 0.70
N ILE A 77 23.32 -13.69 0.80
CA ILE A 77 22.85 -14.27 2.06
C ILE A 77 23.91 -15.26 2.52
N THR A 78 24.54 -15.06 3.67
CA THR A 78 25.53 -16.00 4.23
C THR A 78 25.16 -16.49 5.63
N LYS A 79 24.27 -15.77 6.30
CA LYS A 79 23.80 -16.03 7.66
C LYS A 79 22.41 -15.45 7.84
N TRP A 80 21.74 -15.85 8.93
CA TRP A 80 20.39 -15.38 9.25
C TRP A 80 20.23 -13.86 9.35
N SER A 81 21.27 -13.13 9.76
CA SER A 81 21.21 -11.67 9.83
C SER A 81 21.10 -10.98 8.47
N ASP A 82 21.33 -11.72 7.37
CA ASP A 82 21.24 -11.19 6.01
C ASP A 82 19.82 -11.40 5.41
N VAL A 83 18.97 -12.15 6.12
CA VAL A 83 17.59 -12.47 5.73
C VAL A 83 16.62 -11.45 6.32
N ASP A 84 15.90 -10.75 5.45
CA ASP A 84 14.79 -9.86 5.82
C ASP A 84 13.54 -10.67 6.18
N ARG A 85 13.23 -11.70 5.41
CA ARG A 85 12.04 -12.53 5.62
C ARG A 85 12.20 -13.94 5.10
N LEU A 86 11.63 -14.87 5.84
CA LEU A 86 11.35 -16.22 5.39
C LEU A 86 9.83 -16.39 5.23
N ASP A 87 9.37 -16.68 4.01
CA ASP A 87 7.95 -16.86 3.66
C ASP A 87 7.72 -18.30 3.18
N VAL A 88 7.27 -19.18 4.08
CA VAL A 88 6.94 -20.58 3.78
C VAL A 88 5.54 -20.63 3.16
N ARG A 89 5.42 -21.31 2.02
CA ARG A 89 4.16 -21.46 1.27
C ARG A 89 3.81 -22.93 1.08
N PRO A 90 3.15 -23.56 2.08
CA PRO A 90 2.79 -24.97 2.01
C PRO A 90 1.83 -25.31 0.86
N ASP A 91 0.97 -24.37 0.47
CA ASP A 91 0.06 -24.54 -0.66
C ASP A 91 0.80 -24.69 -2.00
N LYS A 92 2.03 -24.16 -2.07
CA LYS A 92 2.94 -24.17 -3.22
C LYS A 92 4.11 -25.13 -3.07
N GLY A 93 4.35 -25.72 -1.90
CA GLY A 93 5.51 -26.58 -1.70
C GLY A 93 6.86 -25.87 -1.73
N ILE A 94 6.89 -24.58 -1.39
CA ILE A 94 8.12 -23.78 -1.46
C ILE A 94 8.33 -22.94 -0.20
N VAL A 95 9.57 -22.54 0.01
CA VAL A 95 9.95 -21.46 0.93
C VAL A 95 10.64 -20.36 0.15
N LYS A 96 10.27 -19.11 0.44
CA LYS A 96 10.91 -17.93 -0.12
C LYS A 96 11.86 -17.33 0.91
N VAL A 97 13.13 -17.23 0.56
CA VAL A 97 14.15 -16.56 1.35
C VAL A 97 14.39 -15.18 0.73
N ARG A 98 14.05 -14.12 1.47
CA ARG A 98 14.25 -12.75 1.04
C ARG A 98 15.42 -12.14 1.79
N GLY A 99 16.44 -11.70 1.05
CA GLY A 99 17.55 -10.95 1.60
C GLY A 99 17.19 -9.49 1.87
N ILE A 100 17.91 -8.85 2.78
CA ILE A 100 17.80 -7.41 3.07
C ILE A 100 18.07 -6.55 1.81
N ASN A 101 18.87 -7.07 0.89
CA ASN A 101 19.17 -6.46 -0.40
C ASN A 101 18.06 -6.64 -1.47
N ASN A 102 16.90 -7.19 -1.12
CA ASN A 102 15.74 -7.44 -1.99
C ASN A 102 15.93 -8.54 -3.06
N TRP A 103 16.94 -9.40 -2.93
CA TRP A 103 16.94 -10.66 -3.68
C TRP A 103 16.01 -11.68 -3.02
N GLU A 104 15.23 -12.38 -3.83
CA GLU A 104 14.34 -13.47 -3.40
C GLU A 104 14.82 -14.78 -4.02
N ILE A 105 15.03 -15.78 -3.16
CA ILE A 105 15.30 -17.17 -3.54
C ILE A 105 14.04 -17.97 -3.24
N GLN A 106 13.57 -18.79 -4.17
CA GLN A 106 12.49 -19.75 -3.96
C GLN A 106 13.07 -21.15 -3.96
N ILE A 107 12.85 -21.90 -2.89
CA ILE A 107 13.41 -23.24 -2.66
C ILE A 107 12.26 -24.22 -2.49
N ASP A 108 12.35 -25.37 -3.13
CA ASP A 108 11.43 -26.50 -2.93
C ASP A 108 11.55 -27.06 -1.52
N THR A 109 10.43 -27.21 -0.80
CA THR A 109 10.45 -27.61 0.62
C THR A 109 10.71 -29.10 0.84
N LYS A 110 10.70 -29.91 -0.20
CA LYS A 110 10.98 -31.34 -0.15
C LYS A 110 12.39 -31.67 -0.63
N THR A 111 12.81 -31.12 -1.77
CA THR A 111 14.10 -31.47 -2.40
C THR A 111 15.24 -30.53 -2.04
N GLY A 112 14.93 -29.32 -1.57
CA GLY A 112 15.94 -28.26 -1.40
C GLY A 112 16.43 -27.65 -2.72
N GLU A 113 15.78 -27.96 -3.85
CA GLU A 113 16.12 -27.39 -5.15
C GLU A 113 15.79 -25.89 -5.20
N VAL A 114 16.70 -25.09 -5.75
CA VAL A 114 16.49 -23.67 -6.01
C VAL A 114 15.69 -23.50 -7.29
N LEU A 115 14.41 -23.16 -7.17
CA LEU A 115 13.49 -23.02 -8.29
C LEU A 115 13.59 -21.66 -8.98
N GLN A 116 13.94 -20.61 -8.23
CA GLN A 116 14.09 -19.26 -8.79
C GLN A 116 14.98 -18.38 -7.90
N VAL A 117 15.78 -17.52 -8.54
CA VAL A 117 16.52 -16.45 -7.86
C VAL A 117 16.38 -15.15 -8.63
N GLU A 118 15.63 -14.20 -8.09
CA GLU A 118 15.29 -12.95 -8.78
C GLU A 118 15.26 -11.73 -7.86
N PHE A 119 15.50 -10.56 -8.44
CA PHE A 119 15.45 -9.29 -7.72
C PHE A 119 14.00 -8.79 -7.57
N ARG A 120 13.56 -8.57 -6.33
CA ARG A 120 12.18 -8.20 -5.99
C ARG A 120 12.05 -6.70 -5.75
N ARG A 121 11.61 -5.96 -6.77
CA ARG A 121 11.40 -4.50 -6.68
C ARG A 121 10.23 -4.10 -5.79
N SER A 122 9.24 -4.99 -5.61
CA SER A 122 8.09 -4.72 -4.74
C SER A 122 8.52 -4.34 -3.32
N GLY A 123 9.65 -4.85 -2.84
CA GLY A 123 10.20 -4.47 -1.54
C GLY A 123 10.53 -2.99 -1.41
N ILE A 124 11.21 -2.45 -2.43
CA ILE A 124 11.56 -1.02 -2.51
C ILE A 124 10.29 -0.18 -2.65
N ILE A 125 9.33 -0.64 -3.47
CA ILE A 125 8.06 0.05 -3.68
C ILE A 125 7.22 0.05 -2.39
N GLU A 126 7.22 -1.05 -1.63
CA GLU A 126 6.59 -1.15 -0.31
C GLU A 126 7.23 -0.15 0.66
N ALA A 127 8.56 -0.06 0.70
CA ALA A 127 9.26 0.91 1.54
C ALA A 127 8.98 2.36 1.15
N LEU A 128 8.93 2.66 -0.17
CA LEU A 128 8.52 3.97 -0.69
C LEU A 128 7.08 4.32 -0.29
N HIS A 129 6.18 3.35 -0.38
CA HIS A 129 4.76 3.52 -0.10
C HIS A 129 4.46 3.89 1.35
N ASP A 130 5.15 3.26 2.31
CA ASP A 130 4.92 3.51 3.73
C ASP A 130 5.89 4.52 4.37
N GLY A 131 6.88 4.99 3.59
CA GLY A 131 7.83 6.01 4.02
C GLY A 131 9.07 5.48 4.74
N SER A 132 9.17 4.17 4.97
CA SER A 132 10.30 3.56 5.69
C SER A 132 11.64 3.70 4.94
N TRP A 133 11.62 3.96 3.63
CA TRP A 133 12.81 4.29 2.84
C TRP A 133 13.56 5.54 3.33
N PHE A 134 12.86 6.49 3.96
CA PHE A 134 13.43 7.76 4.39
C PHE A 134 13.92 7.68 5.84
N HIS A 135 13.06 7.19 6.73
CA HIS A 135 13.35 7.01 8.15
C HIS A 135 12.25 6.16 8.80
N ASP A 136 12.56 5.30 9.78
CA ASP A 136 11.55 4.45 10.46
C ASP A 136 10.38 5.26 11.02
N SER A 137 10.69 6.39 11.66
CA SER A 137 9.71 7.35 12.19
C SER A 137 8.86 8.06 11.11
N ALA A 138 9.29 8.12 9.85
CA ALA A 138 8.56 8.83 8.78
C ALA A 138 7.18 8.22 8.53
N LYS A 139 7.06 6.89 8.70
CA LYS A 139 5.79 6.18 8.60
C LYS A 139 4.74 6.75 9.55
N LEU A 140 5.11 6.97 10.81
CA LEU A 140 4.21 7.45 11.86
C LEU A 140 4.01 8.97 11.83
N TRP A 141 5.04 9.74 11.47
CA TRP A 141 5.00 11.21 11.62
C TRP A 141 4.74 11.97 10.31
N ILE A 142 4.93 11.34 9.15
CA ILE A 142 4.70 11.97 7.84
C ILE A 142 3.57 11.25 7.11
N PHE A 143 3.71 9.94 6.87
CA PHE A 143 2.77 9.20 6.02
C PHE A 143 1.42 8.96 6.70
N LEU A 144 1.40 8.58 7.98
CA LEU A 144 0.16 8.41 8.73
C LEU A 144 -0.65 9.72 8.85
N PRO A 145 -0.09 10.87 9.27
CA PRO A 145 -0.81 12.15 9.27
C PRO A 145 -1.28 12.56 7.88
N SER A 146 -0.48 12.30 6.84
CA SER A 146 -0.89 12.55 5.46
C SER A 146 -2.10 11.69 5.06
N GLY A 147 -2.12 10.42 5.48
CA GLY A 147 -3.26 9.50 5.33
C GLY A 147 -4.53 10.00 6.03
N ILE A 148 -4.39 10.54 7.25
CA ILE A 148 -5.51 11.13 7.99
C ILE A 148 -6.05 12.37 7.26
N ILE A 149 -5.16 13.28 6.85
CA ILE A 149 -5.55 14.50 6.14
C ILE A 149 -6.27 14.14 4.84
N VAL A 150 -5.72 13.24 4.00
CA VAL A 150 -6.39 12.86 2.76
C VAL A 150 -7.74 12.20 3.00
N THR A 151 -7.87 11.41 4.06
CA THR A 151 -9.17 10.83 4.46
C THR A 151 -10.19 11.92 4.77
N ILE A 152 -9.79 12.94 5.54
CA ILE A 152 -10.64 14.11 5.83
C ILE A 152 -11.01 14.83 4.53
N LEU A 153 -10.03 15.07 3.64
CA LEU A 153 -10.27 15.70 2.33
C LEU A 153 -11.25 14.89 1.49
N TRP A 154 -11.11 13.57 1.46
CA TRP A 154 -11.98 12.68 0.69
C TRP A 154 -13.42 12.71 1.22
N ILE A 155 -13.62 12.58 2.54
CA ILE A 155 -14.95 12.64 3.16
C ILE A 155 -15.61 14.00 2.91
N THR A 156 -14.87 15.09 3.15
CA THR A 156 -15.39 16.45 2.96
C THR A 156 -15.62 16.77 1.47
N GLY A 157 -14.83 16.18 0.57
CA GLY A 157 -15.01 16.24 -0.88
C GLY A 157 -16.31 15.57 -1.34
N ILE A 158 -16.58 14.36 -0.85
CA ILE A 158 -17.85 13.65 -1.09
C ILE A 158 -19.04 14.48 -0.58
N TYR A 159 -18.94 14.99 0.64
CA TYR A 159 -19.99 15.84 1.22
C TYR A 159 -20.27 17.07 0.33
N MET A 160 -19.23 17.78 -0.11
CA MET A 160 -19.38 18.93 -1.00
C MET A 160 -19.94 18.56 -2.37
N PHE A 161 -19.60 17.38 -2.90
CA PHE A 161 -20.14 16.89 -4.17
C PHE A 161 -21.65 16.69 -4.10
N PHE A 162 -22.19 16.16 -3.01
CA PHE A 162 -23.62 15.87 -2.89
C PHE A 162 -24.50 17.08 -2.52
N ILE A 163 -23.96 18.11 -1.85
CA ILE A 163 -24.74 19.29 -1.44
C ILE A 163 -25.56 19.92 -2.58
N PRO A 164 -24.97 20.24 -3.77
CA PRO A 164 -25.71 20.91 -4.84
C PRO A 164 -26.94 20.11 -5.30
N TYR A 165 -26.83 18.78 -5.34
CA TYR A 165 -27.92 17.90 -5.73
C TYR A 165 -29.05 17.90 -4.68
N LEU A 166 -28.70 17.86 -3.39
CA LEU A 166 -29.68 17.93 -2.30
C LEU A 166 -30.39 19.28 -2.27
N GLN A 167 -29.66 20.38 -2.45
CA GLN A 167 -30.25 21.73 -2.49
C GLN A 167 -31.16 21.92 -3.71
N LYS A 168 -30.78 21.40 -4.89
CA LYS A 168 -31.63 21.45 -6.09
C LYS A 168 -32.94 20.68 -5.88
N ARG A 169 -32.89 19.50 -5.25
CA ARG A 169 -34.08 18.72 -4.89
C ARG A 169 -34.98 19.46 -3.90
N LYS A 170 -34.41 20.05 -2.84
CA LYS A 170 -35.17 20.83 -1.84
C LYS A 170 -35.82 22.06 -2.48
N ASN A 171 -35.10 22.77 -3.34
CA ASN A 171 -35.63 23.94 -4.03
C ASN A 171 -36.76 23.58 -4.99
N ARG A 172 -36.67 22.47 -5.73
CA ARG A 172 -37.77 21.98 -6.59
C ARG A 172 -39.03 21.70 -5.77
N LYS A 173 -38.92 20.89 -4.70
CA LYS A 173 -40.05 20.62 -3.80
C LYS A 173 -40.69 21.90 -3.26
N ARG A 174 -39.88 22.86 -2.80
CA ARG A 174 -40.38 24.17 -2.33
C ARG A 174 -41.12 24.93 -3.44
N MET A 175 -40.62 24.91 -4.67
CA MET A 175 -41.30 25.58 -5.78
C MET A 175 -42.61 24.89 -6.15
N ASP A 176 -42.66 23.55 -6.10
CA ASP A 176 -43.87 22.77 -6.36
C ASP A 176 -44.93 23.03 -5.28
N GLU A 177 -44.53 23.05 -4.00
CA GLU A 177 -45.40 23.43 -2.86
C GLU A 177 -45.93 24.87 -2.95
N LEU A 178 -45.13 25.81 -3.49
CA LEU A 178 -45.57 27.19 -3.69
C LEU A 178 -46.59 27.31 -4.82
N LYS A 179 -46.42 26.54 -5.91
CA LYS A 179 -47.37 26.49 -7.03
C LYS A 179 -48.71 25.91 -6.60
N SER A 180 -48.71 24.79 -5.87
CA SER A 180 -49.94 24.15 -5.39
C SER A 180 -50.74 24.98 -4.36
N LYS A 181 -50.15 26.05 -3.81
CA LYS A 181 -50.85 26.98 -2.90
C LYS A 181 -51.55 28.14 -3.64
N HIS A 182 -51.24 28.36 -4.91
CA HIS A 182 -51.78 29.45 -5.72
C HIS A 182 -52.77 28.95 -6.81
N GLU A 183 -53.00 27.64 -6.88
CA GLU A 183 -54.06 26.97 -7.64
C GLU A 183 -55.24 26.64 -6.71
#